data_AF-A0AAN9BSS4-F1
#
_entry.id   AF-A0AAN9BSS4-F1
#
_cell.length_a   1.000
_cell.length_b   1.000
_cell.length_c   1.000
_cell.angle_alpha   90.00
_cell.angle_beta   90.00
_cell.angle_gamma   90.00
#
_symmetry.space_group_name_H-M   'P 1'
#
loop_
_entity.id
_entity.type
_entity.pdbx_description
1 polymer ?
#
loop_
_entity_poly.entity_id
_entity_poly.type
_entity_poly.pdbx_seq_one_letter_code
_entity_poly.pdbx_strand_id
1 'polypeptide(L)'
;MVSTVFNQEELCTVILEAYVELLIKSDQKRLIAHYVSFLPPHLQVQWYAHFLEGVKGQEERQVCLQLAEEDGLDVAAITKRVVENIRNRDAAVVDPNVSMAINVAISEDDRQKIEAIDWLVFDPSQRAEALKQANAVMRSFILVKKHNAAREVFDKLPADSINVVYKIWHAKTGSTSLPPADDNAVREYMCTKAYLDAMESYNDWFSLYHHSKPSKPSGAEVGSSFTDRVAFEHRLKQYDQDLERWQYKLVRQTQTTKDRVYNVLLFMDGGWMVDRYEDPDDEESRPQQLATLRRMHIPALCLNLHHMLHSSRLYSECLQLADSIASEHYQLYKEFNKDDLQQLLRQIRESSLCLLDQNKDPLGYDLV
;
A
#
# COMPACT_ATOMS: atom_id res chain seq x y z
N MET A 1 -10.64 -56.89 9.45
CA MET A 1 -11.81 -56.26 8.79
C MET A 1 -12.39 -55.26 9.77
N VAL A 2 -11.96 -54.00 9.66
CA VAL A 2 -12.54 -52.90 10.43
C VAL A 2 -13.74 -52.42 9.62
N SER A 3 -14.93 -52.74 10.10
CA SER A 3 -16.18 -52.30 9.48
C SER A 3 -16.33 -50.80 9.72
N THR A 4 -16.00 -50.00 8.70
CA THR A 4 -16.35 -48.57 8.62
C THR A 4 -17.86 -48.47 8.44
N VAL A 5 -18.59 -48.40 9.55
CA VAL A 5 -19.98 -47.92 9.56
C VAL A 5 -19.88 -46.42 9.37
N PHE A 6 -19.97 -45.95 8.12
CA PHE A 6 -20.19 -44.53 7.87
C PHE A 6 -21.49 -44.12 8.56
N ASN A 7 -21.43 -43.07 9.37
CA ASN A 7 -22.61 -42.55 10.04
C ASN A 7 -23.59 -42.05 8.96
N GLN A 8 -24.89 -42.28 9.09
CA GLN A 8 -25.87 -41.91 8.04
C GLN A 8 -25.79 -40.42 7.66
N GLU A 9 -25.45 -39.57 8.62
CA GLU A 9 -25.20 -38.14 8.44
C GLU A 9 -23.96 -37.83 7.58
N GLU A 10 -22.88 -38.61 7.71
CA GLU A 10 -21.67 -38.47 6.88
C GLU A 10 -21.98 -38.80 5.42
N LEU A 11 -22.74 -39.86 5.17
CA LEU A 11 -23.18 -40.24 3.82
C LEU A 11 -24.07 -39.17 3.20
N CYS A 12 -25.01 -38.61 3.96
CA CYS A 12 -25.84 -37.49 3.49
C CYS A 12 -25.01 -36.24 3.18
N THR A 13 -24.01 -35.94 4.01
CA THR A 13 -23.10 -34.81 3.80
C THR A 13 -22.33 -34.96 2.49
N VAL A 14 -21.71 -36.12 2.25
CA VAL A 14 -20.96 -36.38 1.01
C VAL A 14 -21.85 -36.28 -0.24
N ILE A 15 -23.09 -36.75 -0.17
CA ILE A 15 -24.06 -36.63 -1.27
C ILE A 15 -24.41 -35.16 -1.52
N LEU A 16 -24.67 -34.38 -0.46
CA LEU A 16 -24.96 -32.95 -0.58
C LEU A 16 -23.77 -32.17 -1.12
N GLU A 17 -22.54 -32.48 -0.71
CA GLU A 17 -21.32 -31.87 -1.23
C GLU A 17 -21.15 -32.12 -2.74
N ALA A 18 -21.28 -33.38 -3.18
CA ALA A 18 -21.21 -33.73 -4.60
C ALA A 18 -22.32 -33.05 -5.42
N TYR A 19 -23.51 -32.89 -4.82
CA TYR A 19 -24.61 -32.20 -5.47
C TYR A 19 -24.38 -30.69 -5.56
N VAL A 20 -23.88 -30.05 -4.49
CA VAL A 20 -23.48 -28.63 -4.49
C VAL A 20 -22.40 -28.38 -5.53
N GLU A 21 -21.41 -29.26 -5.66
CA GLU A 21 -20.38 -29.15 -6.70
C GLU A 21 -20.98 -29.16 -8.12
N LEU A 22 -22.00 -29.99 -8.35
CA LEU A 22 -22.71 -30.04 -9.64
C LEU A 22 -23.58 -28.80 -9.88
N LEU A 23 -24.21 -28.27 -8.83
CA LEU A 23 -24.99 -27.04 -8.90
C LEU A 23 -24.11 -25.81 -9.20
N ILE A 24 -22.90 -25.76 -8.64
CA ILE A 24 -21.89 -24.71 -8.94
C ILE A 24 -21.53 -24.76 -10.43
N LYS A 25 -21.27 -25.96 -10.98
CA LYS A 25 -21.01 -26.14 -12.43
C LYS A 25 -22.19 -25.74 -13.32
N SER A 26 -23.42 -25.78 -12.77
CA SER A 26 -24.66 -25.47 -13.48
C SER A 26 -25.17 -24.04 -13.23
N ASP A 27 -24.43 -23.22 -12.47
CA ASP A 27 -24.74 -21.83 -12.09
C ASP A 27 -26.15 -21.61 -11.47
N GLN A 28 -26.64 -22.57 -10.68
CA GLN A 28 -27.96 -22.49 -10.05
C GLN A 28 -27.93 -21.81 -8.68
N LYS A 29 -27.65 -20.50 -8.66
CA LYS A 29 -27.40 -19.65 -7.47
C LYS A 29 -28.37 -19.87 -6.28
N ARG A 30 -29.68 -19.90 -6.54
CA ARG A 30 -30.72 -20.10 -5.50
C ARG A 30 -30.66 -21.48 -4.85
N LEU A 31 -30.45 -22.52 -5.65
CA LEU A 31 -30.40 -23.89 -5.13
C LEU A 31 -29.09 -24.10 -4.37
N ILE A 32 -27.99 -23.48 -4.81
CA ILE A 32 -26.71 -23.53 -4.09
C ILE A 32 -26.88 -23.01 -2.65
N ALA A 33 -27.47 -21.82 -2.45
CA ALA A 33 -27.73 -21.28 -1.11
C ALA A 33 -28.56 -22.23 -0.24
N HIS A 34 -29.64 -22.76 -0.81
CA HIS A 34 -30.56 -23.62 -0.08
C HIS A 34 -29.95 -24.97 0.30
N TYR A 35 -29.21 -25.63 -0.60
CA TYR A 35 -28.58 -26.92 -0.29
C TYR A 35 -27.37 -26.77 0.62
N VAL A 36 -26.64 -25.66 0.50
CA VAL A 36 -25.51 -25.39 1.39
C VAL A 36 -25.99 -25.18 2.83
N SER A 37 -27.15 -24.55 3.09
CA SER A 37 -27.64 -24.33 4.45
C SER A 37 -27.92 -25.61 5.26
N PHE A 38 -28.09 -26.76 4.59
CA PHE A 38 -28.21 -28.06 5.25
C PHE A 38 -26.86 -28.73 5.60
N LEU A 39 -25.75 -28.22 5.10
CA LEU A 39 -24.41 -28.73 5.44
C LEU A 39 -24.02 -28.30 6.87
N PRO A 40 -23.06 -29.00 7.51
CA PRO A 40 -22.43 -28.54 8.74
C PRO A 40 -21.82 -27.12 8.61
N PRO A 41 -21.83 -26.27 9.66
CA PRO A 41 -21.44 -24.85 9.56
C PRO A 41 -20.06 -24.59 8.92
N HIS A 42 -19.06 -25.43 9.20
CA HIS A 42 -17.73 -25.28 8.60
C HIS A 42 -17.74 -25.55 7.08
N LEU A 43 -18.55 -26.52 6.64
CA LEU A 43 -18.74 -26.84 5.23
C LEU A 43 -19.61 -25.80 4.53
N GLN A 44 -20.57 -25.19 5.23
CA GLN A 44 -21.35 -24.08 4.71
C GLN A 44 -20.45 -22.94 4.24
N VAL A 45 -19.56 -22.49 5.14
CA VAL A 45 -18.61 -21.41 4.86
C VAL A 45 -17.66 -21.82 3.74
N GLN A 46 -17.13 -23.03 3.77
CA GLN A 46 -16.18 -23.52 2.77
C GLN A 46 -16.78 -23.60 1.36
N TRP A 47 -17.94 -24.26 1.22
CA TRP A 47 -18.56 -24.48 -0.09
C TRP A 47 -19.17 -23.21 -0.66
N TYR A 48 -19.83 -22.40 0.16
CA TYR A 48 -20.38 -21.14 -0.32
C TYR A 48 -19.28 -20.14 -0.69
N ALA A 49 -18.18 -20.08 0.08
CA ALA A 49 -17.04 -19.26 -0.31
C ALA A 49 -16.43 -19.71 -1.64
N HIS A 50 -16.26 -21.02 -1.84
CA HIS A 50 -15.76 -21.56 -3.10
C HIS A 50 -16.65 -21.21 -4.30
N PHE A 51 -17.98 -21.23 -4.11
CA PHE A 51 -18.93 -20.75 -5.11
C PHE A 51 -18.73 -19.26 -5.43
N LEU A 52 -18.64 -18.40 -4.40
CA LEU A 52 -18.51 -16.95 -4.56
C LEU A 52 -17.18 -16.53 -5.21
N GLU A 53 -16.11 -17.32 -5.07
CA GLU A 53 -14.85 -17.09 -5.80
C GLU A 53 -15.04 -17.04 -7.32
N GLY A 54 -16.05 -17.73 -7.87
CA GLY A 54 -16.38 -17.72 -9.29
C GLY A 54 -17.21 -16.52 -9.74
N VAL A 55 -17.78 -15.75 -8.83
CA VAL A 55 -18.74 -14.68 -9.13
C VAL A 55 -18.03 -13.34 -9.38
N LYS A 56 -17.99 -12.93 -10.65
CA LYS A 56 -17.33 -11.69 -11.07
C LYS A 56 -18.26 -10.47 -11.07
N GLY A 57 -19.54 -10.62 -11.38
CA GLY A 57 -20.46 -9.49 -11.56
C GLY A 57 -20.92 -8.85 -10.25
N GLN A 58 -20.78 -7.53 -10.10
CA GLN A 58 -21.16 -6.82 -8.86
C GLN A 58 -22.63 -6.99 -8.46
N GLU A 59 -23.56 -6.95 -9.41
CA GLU A 59 -24.98 -7.21 -9.16
C GLU A 59 -25.22 -8.66 -8.72
N GLU A 60 -24.51 -9.61 -9.33
CA GLU A 60 -24.59 -11.03 -8.98
C GLU A 60 -24.07 -11.28 -7.56
N ARG A 61 -23.00 -10.59 -7.14
CA ARG A 61 -22.49 -10.64 -5.77
C ARG A 61 -23.57 -10.28 -4.77
N GLN A 62 -24.29 -9.18 -5.00
CA GLN A 62 -25.38 -8.73 -4.12
C GLN A 62 -26.51 -9.75 -4.04
N VAL A 63 -26.93 -10.30 -5.19
CA VAL A 63 -27.98 -11.33 -5.23
C VAL A 63 -27.56 -12.57 -4.45
N CYS A 64 -26.31 -13.03 -4.59
CA CYS A 64 -25.84 -14.21 -3.85
C CYS A 64 -25.80 -13.95 -2.33
N LEU A 65 -25.32 -12.78 -1.89
CA LEU A 65 -25.32 -12.45 -0.46
C LEU A 65 -26.73 -12.36 0.13
N GLN A 66 -27.70 -11.82 -0.62
CA GLN A 66 -29.11 -11.82 -0.20
C GLN A 66 -29.67 -13.24 -0.07
N LEU A 67 -29.39 -14.12 -1.03
CA LEU A 67 -29.83 -15.52 -0.96
C LEU A 67 -29.20 -16.25 0.24
N ALA A 68 -27.92 -15.97 0.53
CA ALA A 68 -27.25 -16.52 1.70
C ALA A 68 -27.91 -16.05 3.01
N GLU A 69 -28.28 -14.77 3.09
CA GLU A 69 -28.98 -14.21 4.24
C GLU A 69 -30.40 -14.81 4.40
N GLU A 70 -31.15 -14.97 3.30
CA GLU A 70 -32.48 -15.59 3.28
C GLU A 70 -32.47 -17.04 3.79
N ASP A 71 -31.45 -17.82 3.42
CA ASP A 71 -31.27 -19.21 3.85
C ASP A 71 -30.53 -19.33 5.21
N GLY A 72 -30.23 -18.21 5.88
CA GLY A 72 -29.66 -18.18 7.23
C GLY A 72 -28.17 -18.55 7.31
N LEU A 73 -27.42 -18.42 6.22
CA LEU A 73 -25.98 -18.63 6.18
C LEU A 73 -25.24 -17.47 6.87
N ASP A 74 -24.08 -17.77 7.46
CA ASP A 74 -23.19 -16.75 8.04
C ASP A 74 -22.45 -15.98 6.93
N VAL A 75 -23.11 -14.94 6.42
CA VAL A 75 -22.57 -14.06 5.37
C VAL A 75 -21.21 -13.50 5.78
N ALA A 76 -21.01 -13.19 7.07
CA ALA A 76 -19.79 -12.56 7.53
C ALA A 76 -18.59 -13.52 7.50
N ALA A 77 -18.79 -14.76 7.96
CA ALA A 77 -17.76 -15.81 7.88
C ALA A 77 -17.47 -16.19 6.41
N ILE A 78 -18.50 -16.23 5.58
CA ILE A 78 -18.39 -16.53 4.14
C ILE A 78 -17.55 -15.49 3.42
N THR A 79 -17.90 -14.20 3.50
CA THR A 79 -17.17 -13.13 2.78
C THR A 79 -15.71 -13.04 3.24
N LYS A 80 -15.46 -13.21 4.54
CA LYS A 80 -14.10 -13.34 5.09
C LYS A 80 -13.34 -14.49 4.41
N ARG A 81 -13.93 -15.69 4.38
CA ARG A 81 -13.29 -16.86 3.78
C ARG A 81 -13.04 -16.69 2.28
N VAL A 82 -13.95 -16.06 1.53
CA VAL A 82 -13.75 -15.75 0.10
C VAL A 82 -12.48 -14.91 -0.10
N VAL A 83 -12.32 -13.85 0.69
CA VAL A 83 -11.15 -12.98 0.58
C VAL A 83 -9.86 -13.69 0.99
N GLU A 84 -9.89 -14.49 2.06
CA GLU A 84 -8.76 -15.33 2.48
C GLU A 84 -8.33 -16.31 1.38
N ASN A 85 -9.29 -16.99 0.73
CA ASN A 85 -9.01 -17.94 -0.34
C ASN A 85 -8.37 -17.26 -1.55
N ILE A 86 -8.93 -16.13 -2.01
CA ILE A 86 -8.39 -15.37 -3.15
C ILE A 86 -6.99 -14.84 -2.83
N ARG A 87 -6.78 -14.33 -1.61
CA ARG A 87 -5.48 -13.82 -1.18
C ARG A 87 -4.41 -14.90 -1.13
N ASN A 88 -4.76 -16.10 -0.64
CA ASN A 88 -3.81 -17.18 -0.38
C ASN A 88 -3.54 -18.09 -1.60
N ARG A 89 -4.25 -17.93 -2.73
CA ARG A 89 -4.06 -18.74 -3.96
C ARG A 89 -2.61 -18.84 -4.44
N ASP A 90 -1.83 -17.77 -4.28
CA ASP A 90 -0.45 -17.69 -4.79
C ASP A 90 0.65 -17.83 -3.72
N ALA A 91 0.30 -18.03 -2.45
CA ALA A 91 1.29 -18.14 -1.38
C ALA A 91 2.27 -19.32 -1.58
N ALA A 92 1.92 -20.28 -2.45
CA ALA A 92 2.72 -21.47 -2.73
C ALA A 92 3.85 -21.28 -3.78
N VAL A 93 3.93 -20.15 -4.51
CA VAL A 93 4.79 -20.06 -5.72
C VAL A 93 5.87 -18.96 -5.67
N VAL A 94 5.92 -18.13 -4.62
CA VAL A 94 6.84 -16.98 -4.61
C VAL A 94 8.23 -17.37 -4.09
N ASP A 95 9.11 -17.78 -5.01
CA ASP A 95 10.55 -17.80 -4.75
C ASP A 95 11.05 -16.34 -4.66
N PRO A 96 11.57 -15.89 -3.49
CA PRO A 96 12.01 -14.51 -3.29
C PRO A 96 13.12 -14.07 -4.26
N ASN A 97 13.81 -15.01 -4.93
CA ASN A 97 14.87 -14.70 -5.89
C ASN A 97 14.39 -14.54 -7.35
N VAL A 98 13.13 -14.85 -7.68
CA VAL A 98 12.64 -14.84 -9.08
C VAL A 98 11.90 -13.53 -9.43
N SER A 99 11.44 -12.75 -8.44
CA SER A 99 10.64 -11.53 -8.67
C SER A 99 11.47 -10.26 -8.89
N MET A 100 12.53 -10.34 -9.72
CA MET A 100 13.26 -9.16 -10.21
C MET A 100 12.76 -8.68 -11.58
N ALA A 101 11.74 -9.36 -12.14
CA ALA A 101 10.97 -8.85 -13.26
C ALA A 101 9.92 -7.88 -12.72
N ILE A 102 10.22 -6.58 -12.82
CA ILE A 102 9.32 -5.46 -12.53
C ILE A 102 8.17 -5.49 -13.55
N ASN A 103 7.22 -6.41 -13.39
CA ASN A 103 5.91 -6.29 -14.03
C ASN A 103 5.09 -5.33 -13.19
N VAL A 104 5.26 -4.02 -13.46
CA VAL A 104 4.41 -2.94 -12.91
C VAL A 104 2.94 -3.14 -13.28
N ALA A 105 2.69 -3.88 -14.37
CA ALA A 105 1.35 -4.17 -14.84
C ALA A 105 0.56 -5.00 -13.83
N ILE A 106 -0.64 -4.52 -13.52
CA ILE A 106 -1.63 -5.22 -12.69
C ILE A 106 -2.11 -6.43 -13.49
N SER A 107 -1.80 -7.64 -13.01
CA SER A 107 -2.25 -8.88 -13.62
C SER A 107 -3.74 -9.11 -13.37
N GLU A 108 -4.35 -10.04 -14.11
CA GLU A 108 -5.73 -10.46 -13.84
C GLU A 108 -5.90 -11.06 -12.43
N ASP A 109 -4.85 -11.70 -11.89
CA ASP A 109 -4.86 -12.20 -10.53
C ASP A 109 -4.75 -11.06 -9.49
N ASP A 110 -3.89 -10.07 -9.74
CA ASP A 110 -3.82 -8.87 -8.90
C ASP A 110 -5.20 -8.17 -8.88
N ARG A 111 -5.87 -8.10 -10.03
CA ARG A 111 -7.23 -7.55 -10.17
C ARG A 111 -8.24 -8.31 -9.32
N GLN A 112 -8.19 -9.65 -9.31
CA GLN A 112 -9.05 -10.48 -8.45
C GLN A 112 -8.82 -10.19 -6.97
N LYS A 113 -7.56 -10.04 -6.53
CA LYS A 113 -7.23 -9.68 -5.14
C LYS A 113 -7.76 -8.29 -4.75
N ILE A 114 -7.67 -7.32 -5.67
CA ILE A 114 -8.23 -5.97 -5.46
C ILE A 114 -9.75 -6.02 -5.34
N GLU A 115 -10.43 -6.71 -6.25
CA GLU A 115 -11.89 -6.83 -6.28
C GLU A 115 -12.45 -7.68 -5.14
N ALA A 116 -11.64 -8.56 -4.54
CA ALA A 116 -12.05 -9.37 -3.40
C ALA A 116 -12.43 -8.49 -2.19
N ILE A 117 -11.80 -7.32 -2.03
CA ILE A 117 -12.10 -6.40 -0.93
C ILE A 117 -13.54 -5.90 -0.98
N ASP A 118 -14.15 -5.81 -2.17
CA ASP A 118 -15.54 -5.38 -2.32
C ASP A 118 -16.53 -6.30 -1.57
N TRP A 119 -16.19 -7.58 -1.36
CA TRP A 119 -17.01 -8.52 -0.57
C TRP A 119 -17.17 -8.08 0.89
N LEU A 120 -16.14 -7.48 1.47
CA LEU A 120 -16.12 -7.05 2.88
C LEU A 120 -16.56 -5.59 3.06
N VAL A 121 -16.46 -4.77 2.01
CA VAL A 121 -16.88 -3.37 2.06
C VAL A 121 -18.41 -3.23 1.96
N PHE A 122 -19.10 -4.25 1.43
CA PHE A 122 -20.55 -4.26 1.27
C PHE A 122 -21.30 -4.10 2.60
N ASP A 123 -20.89 -4.82 3.64
CA ASP A 123 -21.47 -4.72 4.97
C ASP A 123 -20.60 -3.84 5.88
N PRO A 124 -21.10 -2.67 6.35
CA PRO A 124 -20.40 -1.85 7.32
C PRO A 124 -20.02 -2.60 8.60
N SER A 125 -20.77 -3.62 9.02
CA SER A 125 -20.49 -4.41 10.22
C SER A 125 -19.13 -5.14 10.16
N GLN A 126 -18.67 -5.44 8.94
CA GLN A 126 -17.41 -6.11 8.65
C GLN A 126 -16.23 -5.15 8.44
N ARG A 127 -16.39 -3.84 8.66
CA ARG A 127 -15.36 -2.86 8.31
C ARG A 127 -14.00 -3.11 8.94
N ALA A 128 -13.97 -3.66 10.16
CA ALA A 128 -12.73 -4.03 10.84
C ALA A 128 -11.99 -5.17 10.11
N GLU A 129 -12.74 -6.19 9.64
CA GLU A 129 -12.18 -7.30 8.86
C GLU A 129 -11.76 -6.82 7.46
N ALA A 130 -12.55 -5.96 6.81
CA ALA A 130 -12.19 -5.34 5.54
C ALA A 130 -10.84 -4.62 5.62
N LEU A 131 -10.60 -3.90 6.72
CA LEU A 131 -9.35 -3.19 6.97
C LEU A 131 -8.16 -4.15 7.12
N LYS A 132 -8.33 -5.24 7.89
CA LYS A 132 -7.29 -6.27 8.08
C LYS A 132 -6.91 -6.96 6.77
N GLN A 133 -7.91 -7.36 5.98
CA GLN A 133 -7.67 -8.04 4.71
C GLN A 133 -7.07 -7.09 3.67
N ALA A 134 -7.55 -5.84 3.60
CA ALA A 134 -6.96 -4.82 2.73
C ALA A 134 -5.49 -4.56 3.09
N ASN A 135 -5.16 -4.45 4.39
CA ASN A 135 -3.78 -4.32 4.84
C ASN A 135 -2.92 -5.51 4.37
N ALA A 136 -3.40 -6.75 4.55
CA ALA A 136 -2.68 -7.94 4.09
C ALA A 136 -2.41 -7.94 2.58
N VAL A 137 -3.40 -7.54 1.76
CA VAL A 137 -3.24 -7.41 0.31
C VAL A 137 -2.30 -6.24 -0.06
N MET A 138 -2.41 -5.10 0.61
CA MET A 138 -1.49 -3.97 0.39
C MET A 138 -0.05 -4.33 0.76
N ARG A 139 0.17 -5.03 1.87
CA ARG A 139 1.51 -5.55 2.25
C ARG A 139 2.09 -6.41 1.13
N SER A 140 1.33 -7.37 0.61
CA SER A 140 1.82 -8.27 -0.44
C SER A 140 2.21 -7.50 -1.71
N PHE A 141 1.41 -6.51 -2.13
CA PHE A 141 1.74 -5.66 -3.28
C PHE A 141 2.93 -4.74 -3.04
N ILE A 142 3.06 -4.14 -1.84
CA ILE A 142 4.18 -3.26 -1.51
C ILE A 142 5.49 -4.04 -1.41
N LEU A 143 5.46 -5.29 -0.92
CA LEU A 143 6.63 -6.18 -0.91
C LEU A 143 7.17 -6.44 -2.32
N VAL A 144 6.28 -6.58 -3.31
CA VAL A 144 6.66 -6.77 -4.73
C VAL A 144 6.71 -5.46 -5.53
N LYS A 145 6.69 -4.29 -4.85
CA LYS A 145 6.77 -2.93 -5.44
C LYS A 145 5.65 -2.58 -6.44
N LYS A 146 4.50 -3.27 -6.37
CA LYS A 146 3.28 -2.93 -7.14
C LYS A 146 2.47 -1.84 -6.45
N HIS A 147 3.04 -0.63 -6.34
CA HIS A 147 2.43 0.48 -5.59
C HIS A 147 1.07 0.92 -6.15
N ASN A 148 0.87 0.85 -7.46
CA ASN A 148 -0.43 1.17 -8.08
C ASN A 148 -1.52 0.19 -7.66
N ALA A 149 -1.21 -1.12 -7.59
CA ALA A 149 -2.15 -2.12 -7.11
C ALA A 149 -2.50 -1.90 -5.64
N ALA A 150 -1.51 -1.60 -4.79
CA ALA A 150 -1.74 -1.24 -3.40
C ALA A 150 -2.62 0.03 -3.26
N ARG A 151 -2.44 1.02 -4.14
CA ARG A 151 -3.30 2.22 -4.19
C ARG A 151 -4.74 1.87 -4.57
N GLU A 152 -4.94 1.03 -5.58
CA GLU A 152 -6.29 0.59 -5.95
C GLU A 152 -6.99 -0.13 -4.79
N VAL A 153 -6.30 -0.97 -4.02
CA VAL A 153 -6.85 -1.57 -2.78
C VAL A 153 -7.20 -0.51 -1.74
N PHE A 154 -6.30 0.45 -1.52
CA PHE A 154 -6.53 1.53 -0.56
C PHE A 154 -7.80 2.32 -0.91
N ASP A 155 -8.01 2.62 -2.19
CA ASP A 155 -9.15 3.40 -2.69
C ASP A 155 -10.48 2.62 -2.63
N LYS A 156 -10.45 1.28 -2.53
CA LYS A 156 -11.66 0.46 -2.26
C LYS A 156 -12.21 0.68 -0.85
N LEU A 157 -11.37 1.06 0.11
CA LEU A 157 -11.81 1.33 1.46
C LEU A 157 -12.41 2.74 1.56
N PRO A 158 -13.64 2.89 2.07
CA PRO A 158 -14.23 4.21 2.25
C PRO A 158 -13.40 5.08 3.22
N ALA A 159 -13.33 6.38 2.96
CA ALA A 159 -12.50 7.31 3.74
C ALA A 159 -12.90 7.38 5.23
N ASP A 160 -14.14 7.04 5.57
CA ASP A 160 -14.66 7.00 6.93
C ASP A 160 -14.43 5.67 7.66
N SER A 161 -13.72 4.71 7.05
CA SER A 161 -13.53 3.34 7.58
C SER A 161 -13.05 3.31 9.02
N ILE A 162 -12.05 4.13 9.38
CA ILE A 162 -11.54 4.20 10.76
C ILE A 162 -12.67 4.63 11.72
N ASN A 163 -13.42 5.68 11.35
CA ASN A 163 -14.52 6.17 12.17
C ASN A 163 -15.63 5.13 12.32
N VAL A 164 -15.94 4.39 11.26
CA VAL A 164 -16.93 3.30 11.28
C VAL A 164 -16.49 2.18 12.22
N VAL A 165 -15.21 1.77 12.19
CA VAL A 165 -14.66 0.75 13.10
C VAL A 165 -14.83 1.17 14.56
N TYR A 166 -14.42 2.39 14.93
CA TYR A 166 -14.60 2.89 16.30
C TYR A 166 -16.07 2.99 16.70
N LYS A 167 -16.95 3.46 15.80
CA LYS A 167 -18.40 3.57 16.06
C LYS A 167 -19.04 2.20 16.33
N ILE A 168 -18.74 1.20 15.52
CA ILE A 168 -19.27 -0.16 15.67
C ILE A 168 -18.76 -0.78 16.96
N TRP A 169 -17.46 -0.63 17.25
CA TRP A 169 -16.88 -1.16 18.48
C TRP A 169 -17.50 -0.52 19.73
N HIS A 170 -17.63 0.80 19.74
CA HIS A 170 -18.27 1.53 20.83
C HIS A 170 -19.74 1.13 21.00
N ALA A 171 -20.49 0.92 19.91
CA ALA A 171 -21.86 0.45 19.99
C ALA A 171 -21.98 -0.95 20.61
N LYS A 172 -20.99 -1.83 20.38
CA LYS A 172 -20.96 -3.21 20.93
C LYS A 172 -20.50 -3.27 22.39
N THR A 173 -19.53 -2.45 22.79
CA THR A 173 -18.82 -2.61 24.08
C THR A 173 -18.91 -1.40 25.02
N GLY A 174 -19.32 -0.24 24.52
CA GLY A 174 -19.26 1.03 25.24
C GLY A 174 -17.84 1.59 25.45
N SER A 175 -16.81 0.91 24.91
CA SER A 175 -15.41 1.33 25.02
C SER A 175 -14.95 2.08 23.76
N THR A 176 -14.05 3.04 23.94
CA THR A 176 -13.34 3.71 22.84
C THR A 176 -12.02 3.03 22.49
N SER A 177 -11.50 2.15 23.36
CA SER A 177 -10.27 1.39 23.11
C SER A 177 -10.59 0.16 22.29
N LEU A 178 -10.02 0.07 21.10
CA LEU A 178 -10.14 -1.10 20.22
C LEU A 178 -9.37 -2.31 20.78
N PRO A 179 -9.74 -3.54 20.40
CA PRO A 179 -8.90 -4.72 20.60
C PRO A 179 -7.53 -4.56 19.93
N PRO A 180 -6.49 -5.26 20.43
CA PRO A 180 -5.15 -5.25 19.84
C PRO A 180 -5.14 -5.43 18.30
N ALA A 181 -5.87 -6.44 17.82
CA ALA A 181 -5.98 -6.75 16.40
C ALA A 181 -6.52 -5.60 15.55
N ASP A 182 -7.55 -4.90 16.05
CA ASP A 182 -8.21 -3.82 15.33
C ASP A 182 -7.40 -2.52 15.42
N ASP A 183 -6.77 -2.24 16.57
CA ASP A 183 -5.88 -1.07 16.74
C ASP A 183 -4.65 -1.19 15.84
N ASN A 184 -4.01 -2.37 15.82
CA ASN A 184 -2.88 -2.65 14.93
C ASN A 184 -3.30 -2.53 13.46
N ALA A 185 -4.49 -3.02 13.08
CA ALA A 185 -5.00 -2.86 11.72
C ALA A 185 -5.25 -1.39 11.34
N VAL A 186 -5.82 -0.58 12.24
CA VAL A 186 -6.00 0.86 12.02
C VAL A 186 -4.65 1.55 11.86
N ARG A 187 -3.68 1.22 12.73
CA ARG A 187 -2.33 1.77 12.68
C ARG A 187 -1.61 1.41 11.39
N GLU A 188 -1.67 0.15 10.98
CA GLU A 188 -1.06 -0.32 9.73
C GLU A 188 -1.68 0.33 8.50
N TYR A 189 -2.99 0.53 8.49
CA TYR A 189 -3.68 1.29 7.44
C TYR A 189 -3.15 2.72 7.35
N MET A 190 -2.98 3.41 8.49
CA MET A 190 -2.38 4.75 8.53
C MET A 190 -0.92 4.76 8.06
N CYS A 191 -0.12 3.75 8.44
CA CYS A 191 1.25 3.58 7.96
C CYS A 191 1.28 3.42 6.44
N THR A 192 0.38 2.61 5.89
CA THR A 192 0.25 2.37 4.45
C THR A 192 -0.14 3.64 3.72
N LYS A 193 -1.12 4.40 4.25
CA LYS A 193 -1.51 5.70 3.72
C LYS A 193 -0.32 6.66 3.63
N ALA A 194 0.40 6.84 4.74
CA ALA A 194 1.55 7.74 4.78
C ALA A 194 2.62 7.36 3.75
N TYR A 195 2.87 6.06 3.60
CA TYR A 195 3.81 5.54 2.61
C TYR A 195 3.36 5.80 1.17
N LEU A 196 2.11 5.49 0.82
CA LEU A 196 1.57 5.72 -0.52
C LEU A 196 1.57 7.21 -0.88
N ASP A 197 1.18 8.08 0.07
CA ASP A 197 1.19 9.54 -0.10
C ASP A 197 2.63 10.05 -0.37
N ALA A 198 3.63 9.52 0.35
CA ALA A 198 5.03 9.87 0.17
C ALA A 198 5.57 9.44 -1.21
N MET A 199 5.26 8.20 -1.63
CA MET A 199 5.68 7.68 -2.93
C MET A 199 5.07 8.47 -4.11
N GLU A 200 3.77 8.79 -4.02
CA GLU A 200 3.09 9.62 -5.03
C GLU A 200 3.72 11.02 -5.10
N SER A 201 3.93 11.66 -3.95
CA SER A 201 4.54 12.99 -3.90
C SER A 201 5.96 13.01 -4.47
N TYR A 202 6.73 11.95 -4.23
CA TYR A 202 8.06 11.80 -4.80
C TYR A 202 8.01 11.62 -6.32
N ASN A 203 7.08 10.82 -6.83
CA ASN A 203 6.89 10.67 -8.27
C ASN A 203 6.47 11.98 -8.95
N ASP A 204 5.60 12.76 -8.31
CA ASP A 204 5.22 14.10 -8.76
C ASP A 204 6.42 15.04 -8.80
N TRP A 205 7.23 15.04 -7.74
CA TRP A 205 8.48 15.80 -7.68
C TRP A 205 9.44 15.38 -8.79
N PHE A 206 9.65 14.08 -8.98
CA PHE A 206 10.56 13.51 -9.96
C PHE A 206 10.15 13.91 -11.38
N SER A 207 8.85 13.81 -11.70
CA SER A 207 8.31 14.23 -12.99
C SER A 207 8.45 15.74 -13.20
N LEU A 208 8.20 16.54 -12.17
CA LEU A 208 8.38 17.99 -12.22
C LEU A 208 9.86 18.37 -12.46
N TYR A 209 10.79 17.67 -11.81
CA TYR A 209 12.22 17.94 -11.92
C TYR A 209 12.80 17.55 -13.29
N HIS A 210 12.46 16.34 -13.78
CA HIS A 210 13.05 15.80 -15.01
C HIS A 210 12.31 16.18 -16.30
N HIS A 211 10.97 16.26 -16.27
CA HIS A 211 10.17 16.43 -17.50
C HIS A 211 9.61 17.83 -17.68
N SER A 212 9.51 18.62 -16.62
CA SER A 212 8.82 19.93 -16.67
C SER A 212 9.76 21.14 -16.69
N LYS A 213 11.08 20.93 -16.69
CA LYS A 213 12.06 22.02 -16.70
C LYS A 213 12.06 22.74 -18.05
N PRO A 214 11.82 24.06 -18.11
CA PRO A 214 11.84 24.81 -19.36
C PRO A 214 13.19 24.70 -20.07
N SER A 215 13.15 24.58 -21.40
CA SER A 215 14.34 24.51 -22.24
C SER A 215 14.71 25.90 -22.75
N LYS A 216 15.99 26.25 -22.64
CA LYS A 216 16.48 27.55 -23.12
C LYS A 216 16.26 27.66 -24.63
N PRO A 217 15.61 28.73 -25.13
CA PRO A 217 15.37 28.91 -26.56
C PRO A 217 16.70 29.01 -27.32
N SER A 218 16.77 28.32 -28.47
CA SER A 218 17.94 28.36 -29.36
C SER A 218 18.20 29.78 -29.85
N GLY A 219 19.48 30.18 -29.83
CA GLY A 219 19.93 31.51 -30.27
C GLY A 219 19.53 31.81 -31.72
N ALA A 220 19.28 33.09 -32.00
CA ALA A 220 19.15 33.55 -33.38
C ALA A 220 20.50 33.42 -34.10
N GLU A 221 20.51 32.87 -35.32
CA GLU A 221 21.73 32.67 -36.12
C GLU A 221 22.41 34.01 -36.44
N VAL A 222 23.74 33.97 -36.59
CA VAL A 222 24.53 35.15 -36.97
C VAL A 222 24.10 35.60 -38.37
N GLY A 223 23.33 36.69 -38.45
CA GLY A 223 22.75 37.22 -39.69
C GLY A 223 21.21 37.23 -39.74
N SER A 224 20.52 36.77 -38.68
CA SER A 224 19.05 36.73 -38.60
C SER A 224 18.39 38.11 -38.74
N SER A 225 17.17 38.15 -39.31
CA SER A 225 16.39 39.37 -39.51
C SER A 225 16.08 40.09 -38.19
N PHE A 226 15.82 41.41 -38.24
CA PHE A 226 15.36 42.20 -37.09
C PHE A 226 14.12 41.59 -36.43
N THR A 227 13.20 41.06 -37.23
CA THR A 227 12.00 40.35 -36.75
C THR A 227 12.34 39.09 -35.94
N ASP A 228 13.37 38.36 -36.35
CA ASP A 228 13.81 37.12 -35.69
C ASP A 228 14.50 37.42 -34.37
N ARG A 229 15.22 38.54 -34.29
CA ARG A 229 15.82 39.05 -33.05
C ARG A 229 14.75 39.42 -32.02
N VAL A 230 13.72 40.17 -32.43
CA VAL A 230 12.60 40.53 -31.55
C VAL A 230 11.81 39.29 -31.10
N ALA A 231 11.58 38.32 -32.01
CA ALA A 231 10.95 37.06 -31.67
C ALA A 231 11.80 36.20 -30.70
N PHE A 232 13.14 36.23 -30.84
CA PHE A 232 14.05 35.59 -29.89
C PHE A 232 14.01 36.27 -28.52
N GLU A 233 14.02 37.61 -28.45
CA GLU A 233 13.87 38.37 -27.20
C GLU A 233 12.56 38.04 -26.48
N HIS A 234 11.45 37.96 -27.23
CA HIS A 234 10.16 37.57 -26.64
C HIS A 234 10.18 36.12 -26.11
N ARG A 235 10.76 35.18 -26.87
CA ARG A 235 10.94 33.79 -26.42
C ARG A 235 11.82 33.69 -25.18
N LEU A 236 12.86 34.51 -25.08
CA LEU A 236 13.74 34.55 -23.91
C LEU A 236 12.99 35.07 -22.68
N LYS A 237 12.22 36.15 -22.83
CA LYS A 237 11.39 36.68 -21.74
C LYS A 237 10.32 35.68 -21.28
N GLN A 238 9.71 34.95 -22.21
CA GLN A 238 8.76 33.88 -21.87
C GLN A 238 9.45 32.72 -21.14
N TYR A 239 10.63 32.31 -21.62
CA TYR A 239 11.45 31.29 -20.95
C TYR A 239 11.78 31.67 -19.51
N ASP A 240 12.18 32.91 -19.25
CA ASP A 240 12.50 33.37 -17.90
C ASP A 240 11.28 33.32 -16.97
N GLN A 241 10.10 33.70 -17.45
CA GLN A 241 8.84 33.60 -16.69
C GLN A 241 8.45 32.14 -16.40
N ASP A 242 8.60 31.26 -17.39
CA ASP A 242 8.29 29.84 -17.22
C ASP A 242 9.29 29.16 -16.27
N LEU A 243 10.57 29.57 -16.32
CA LEU A 243 11.62 29.09 -15.43
C LEU A 243 11.33 29.49 -13.97
N GLU A 244 10.94 30.74 -13.72
CA GLU A 244 10.58 31.22 -12.38
C GLU A 244 9.36 30.45 -11.82
N ARG A 245 8.32 30.27 -12.66
CA ARG A 245 7.14 29.47 -12.27
C ARG A 245 7.50 28.02 -11.96
N TRP A 246 8.37 27.41 -12.77
CA TRP A 246 8.84 26.05 -12.53
C TRP A 246 9.63 25.95 -11.23
N GLN A 247 10.55 26.90 -10.96
CA GLN A 247 11.31 26.95 -9.71
C GLN A 247 10.40 27.06 -8.49
N TYR A 248 9.40 27.96 -8.53
CA TYR A 248 8.43 28.10 -7.45
C TYR A 248 7.66 26.81 -7.17
N LYS A 249 7.18 26.14 -8.23
CA LYS A 249 6.51 24.83 -8.11
C LYS A 249 7.46 23.78 -7.52
N LEU A 250 8.72 23.75 -7.97
CA LEU A 250 9.70 22.77 -7.51
C LEU A 250 9.99 22.91 -6.02
N VAL A 251 10.17 24.14 -5.52
CA VAL A 251 10.40 24.40 -4.09
C VAL A 251 9.20 23.92 -3.26
N ARG A 252 7.99 24.29 -3.67
CA ARG A 252 6.77 23.87 -2.97
C ARG A 252 6.60 22.34 -2.96
N GLN A 253 6.82 21.70 -4.11
CA GLN A 253 6.72 20.25 -4.25
C GLN A 253 7.80 19.53 -3.43
N THR A 254 9.02 20.09 -3.38
CA THR A 254 10.12 19.58 -2.54
C THR A 254 9.71 19.60 -1.07
N GLN A 255 9.13 20.70 -0.58
CA GLN A 255 8.67 20.80 0.80
C GLN A 255 7.53 19.81 1.10
N THR A 256 6.52 19.71 0.23
CA THR A 256 5.41 18.75 0.41
C THR A 256 5.90 17.31 0.44
N THR A 257 6.83 16.97 -0.45
CA THR A 257 7.40 15.61 -0.52
C THR A 257 8.25 15.32 0.72
N LYS A 258 9.07 16.28 1.16
CA LYS A 258 9.86 16.19 2.39
C LYS A 258 8.96 15.89 3.60
N ASP A 259 7.89 16.66 3.78
CA ASP A 259 6.96 16.49 4.90
C ASP A 259 6.29 15.10 4.87
N ARG A 260 5.87 14.64 3.68
CA ARG A 260 5.27 13.31 3.53
C ARG A 260 6.26 12.17 3.80
N VAL A 261 7.52 12.30 3.36
CA VAL A 261 8.55 11.30 3.66
C VAL A 261 8.86 11.28 5.16
N TYR A 262 8.98 12.45 5.82
CA TYR A 262 9.20 12.49 7.27
C TYR A 262 8.01 11.96 8.07
N ASN A 263 6.76 12.08 7.60
CA ASN A 263 5.63 11.41 8.24
C ASN A 263 5.78 9.88 8.28
N VAL A 264 6.50 9.29 7.31
CA VAL A 264 6.85 7.87 7.32
C VAL A 264 8.05 7.60 8.22
N LEU A 265 9.15 8.35 8.05
CA LEU A 265 10.39 8.11 8.80
C LEU A 265 10.23 8.37 10.31
N LEU A 266 9.39 9.34 10.68
CA LEU A 266 9.17 9.79 12.05
C LEU A 266 7.75 9.45 12.52
N PHE A 267 7.22 8.31 12.04
CA PHE A 267 5.87 7.89 12.37
C PHE A 267 5.69 7.71 13.89
N MET A 268 4.61 8.27 14.44
CA MET A 268 4.41 8.38 15.89
C MET A 268 4.28 7.01 16.58
N ASP A 269 4.55 6.98 17.89
CA ASP A 269 4.30 5.85 18.80
C ASP A 269 4.95 4.53 18.34
N GLY A 270 6.26 4.53 18.13
CA GLY A 270 7.04 3.30 17.86
C GLY A 270 7.50 3.10 16.42
N GLY A 271 7.18 4.03 15.51
CA GLY A 271 7.68 4.00 14.12
C GLY A 271 6.76 3.32 13.12
N TRP A 272 7.14 3.42 11.84
CA TRP A 272 6.35 2.94 10.71
C TRP A 272 6.32 1.42 10.63
N MET A 273 5.14 0.84 10.39
CA MET A 273 4.93 -0.61 10.31
C MET A 273 5.42 -1.36 11.57
N VAL A 274 5.13 -0.79 12.74
CA VAL A 274 5.41 -1.40 14.05
C VAL A 274 4.10 -1.47 14.83
N ASP A 275 3.75 -2.66 15.32
CA ASP A 275 2.56 -2.85 16.14
C ASP A 275 2.71 -2.21 17.51
N ARG A 276 1.59 -1.79 18.10
CA ARG A 276 1.56 -1.24 19.47
C ARG A 276 1.33 -2.31 20.51
N TYR A 277 0.56 -3.33 20.15
CA TYR A 277 0.14 -4.40 21.03
C TYR A 277 0.52 -5.73 20.40
N GLU A 278 0.94 -6.68 21.22
CA GLU A 278 1.07 -8.06 20.79
C GLU A 278 -0.33 -8.64 20.56
N ASP A 279 -0.53 -9.26 19.39
CA ASP A 279 -1.74 -9.97 19.03
C ASP A 279 -1.41 -11.46 18.88
N PRO A 280 -1.80 -12.31 19.85
CA PRO A 280 -1.46 -13.74 19.83
C PRO A 280 -2.21 -14.52 18.73
N ASP A 281 -3.29 -13.95 18.19
CA ASP A 281 -4.11 -14.60 17.16
C ASP A 281 -3.69 -14.17 15.73
N ASP A 282 -2.61 -13.40 15.61
CA ASP A 282 -2.11 -12.89 14.33
C ASP A 282 -1.39 -13.96 13.49
N GLU A 283 -1.36 -13.76 12.18
CA GLU A 283 -0.66 -14.66 11.26
C GLU A 283 0.86 -14.62 11.52
N GLU A 284 1.48 -15.79 11.73
CA GLU A 284 2.94 -15.89 12.01
C GLU A 284 3.82 -15.19 10.97
N SER A 285 3.33 -15.08 9.73
CA SER A 285 4.06 -14.41 8.64
C SER A 285 4.00 -12.88 8.70
N ARG A 286 2.97 -12.28 9.34
CA ARG A 286 2.75 -10.82 9.33
C ARG A 286 3.88 -10.03 9.98
N PRO A 287 4.38 -10.37 11.18
CA PRO A 287 5.51 -9.65 11.78
C PRO A 287 6.77 -9.66 10.89
N GLN A 288 7.04 -10.79 10.22
CA GLN A 288 8.16 -10.90 9.28
C GLN A 288 7.96 -10.04 8.04
N GLN A 289 6.73 -9.95 7.51
CA GLN A 289 6.38 -9.06 6.40
C GLN A 289 6.58 -7.59 6.79
N LEU A 290 6.11 -7.16 7.97
CA LEU A 290 6.29 -5.78 8.46
C LEU A 290 7.77 -5.42 8.60
N ALA A 291 8.57 -6.30 9.22
CA ALA A 291 10.02 -6.10 9.32
C ALA A 291 10.70 -6.03 7.95
N THR A 292 10.28 -6.86 6.99
CA THR A 292 10.81 -6.85 5.61
C THR A 292 10.45 -5.55 4.89
N LEU A 293 9.23 -5.06 5.05
CA LEU A 293 8.80 -3.76 4.51
C LEU A 293 9.68 -2.61 5.02
N ARG A 294 9.95 -2.56 6.33
CA ARG A 294 10.83 -1.55 6.94
C ARG A 294 12.24 -1.59 6.37
N ARG A 295 12.86 -2.77 6.33
CA ARG A 295 14.22 -2.98 5.80
C ARG A 295 14.37 -2.62 4.32
N MET A 296 13.30 -2.76 3.53
CA MET A 296 13.34 -2.40 2.11
C MET A 296 13.07 -0.91 1.88
N HIS A 297 12.06 -0.36 2.56
CA HIS A 297 11.49 0.93 2.19
C HIS A 297 12.04 2.10 3.00
N ILE A 298 12.47 1.91 4.25
CA ILE A 298 13.09 2.99 5.04
C ILE A 298 14.42 3.44 4.41
N PRO A 299 15.37 2.55 4.08
CA PRO A 299 16.60 2.97 3.40
C PRO A 299 16.35 3.64 2.05
N ALA A 300 15.44 3.06 1.25
CA ALA A 300 15.07 3.62 -0.06
C ALA A 300 14.47 5.03 0.05
N LEU A 301 13.57 5.27 1.01
CA LEU A 301 12.99 6.59 1.26
C LEU A 301 14.05 7.60 1.70
N CYS A 302 14.99 7.22 2.57
CA CYS A 302 16.08 8.09 2.98
C CYS A 302 16.99 8.48 1.80
N LEU A 303 17.36 7.52 0.95
CA LEU A 303 18.16 7.77 -0.26
C LEU A 303 17.41 8.67 -1.27
N ASN A 304 16.11 8.43 -1.46
CA ASN A 304 15.25 9.24 -2.33
C ASN A 304 15.11 10.67 -1.78
N LEU A 305 14.92 10.82 -0.46
CA LEU A 305 14.86 12.11 0.21
C LEU A 305 16.17 12.87 0.07
N HIS A 306 17.32 12.21 0.31
CA HIS A 306 18.63 12.81 0.08
C HIS A 306 18.78 13.28 -1.37
N HIS A 307 18.47 12.42 -2.34
CA HIS A 307 18.55 12.77 -3.76
C HIS A 307 17.71 14.02 -4.10
N MET A 308 16.49 14.08 -3.57
CA MET A 308 15.59 15.22 -3.75
C MET A 308 16.18 16.50 -3.15
N LEU A 309 16.60 16.46 -1.88
CA LEU A 309 17.15 17.61 -1.16
C LEU A 309 18.44 18.13 -1.84
N HIS A 310 19.32 17.22 -2.24
CA HIS A 310 20.56 17.55 -2.94
C HIS A 310 20.27 18.20 -4.30
N SER A 311 19.35 17.62 -5.08
CA SER A 311 18.95 18.16 -6.40
C SER A 311 18.29 19.53 -6.30
N SER A 312 17.60 19.80 -5.18
CA SER A 312 17.02 21.11 -4.83
C SER A 312 18.01 22.05 -4.11
N ARG A 313 19.30 21.68 -4.00
CA ARG A 313 20.39 22.44 -3.35
C ARG A 313 20.18 22.73 -1.86
N LEU A 314 19.37 21.93 -1.18
CA LEU A 314 19.13 21.99 0.26
C LEU A 314 20.18 21.13 1.00
N TYR A 315 21.46 21.47 0.81
CA TYR A 315 22.56 20.61 1.26
C TYR A 315 22.64 20.48 2.79
N SER A 316 22.37 21.55 3.55
CA SER A 316 22.33 21.47 5.02
C SER A 316 21.27 20.49 5.52
N GLU A 317 20.11 20.43 4.86
CA GLU A 317 19.04 19.47 5.20
C GLU A 317 19.43 18.03 4.84
N CYS A 318 20.25 17.84 3.80
CA CYS A 318 20.80 16.52 3.47
C CYS A 318 21.64 15.94 4.60
N LEU A 319 22.32 16.81 5.36
CA LEU A 319 23.14 16.41 6.50
C LEU A 319 22.29 16.15 7.75
N GLN A 320 21.27 16.96 8.01
CA GLN A 320 20.31 16.75 9.12
C GLN A 320 19.57 15.41 9.00
N LEU A 321 19.49 14.83 7.80
CA LEU A 321 18.98 13.48 7.60
C LEU A 321 19.81 12.43 8.38
N ALA A 322 21.14 12.61 8.51
CA ALA A 322 21.98 11.72 9.31
C ALA A 322 21.56 11.72 10.78
N ASP A 323 21.25 12.89 11.34
CA ASP A 323 20.79 13.02 12.73
C ASP A 323 19.46 12.29 12.93
N SER A 324 18.54 12.43 11.98
CA SER A 324 17.25 11.74 12.00
C SER A 324 17.42 10.22 11.96
N ILE A 325 18.36 9.72 11.15
CA ILE A 325 18.61 8.28 11.01
C ILE A 325 19.33 7.70 12.23
N ALA A 326 20.30 8.42 12.78
CA ALA A 326 21.09 8.04 13.94
C ALA A 326 20.34 8.26 15.27
N SER A 327 19.18 8.92 15.25
CA SER A 327 18.39 9.19 16.44
C SER A 327 18.01 7.92 17.19
N GLU A 328 18.32 7.88 18.49
CA GLU A 328 17.91 6.79 19.39
C GLU A 328 16.39 6.75 19.63
N HIS A 329 15.67 7.82 19.29
CA HIS A 329 14.22 7.84 19.45
C HIS A 329 13.51 6.97 18.39
N TYR A 330 13.95 7.05 17.14
CA TYR A 330 13.35 6.31 16.02
C TYR A 330 14.16 5.08 15.60
N GLN A 331 15.46 5.05 15.92
CA GLN A 331 16.38 3.93 15.66
C GLN A 331 16.38 3.44 14.20
N LEU A 332 16.17 4.36 13.25
CA LEU A 332 16.07 4.03 11.81
C LEU A 332 17.31 3.31 11.29
N TYR A 333 18.49 3.62 11.84
CA TYR A 333 19.75 2.95 11.50
C TYR A 333 19.70 1.42 11.62
N LYS A 334 18.81 0.84 12.45
CA LYS A 334 18.66 -0.62 12.61
C LYS A 334 18.01 -1.30 11.41
N GLU A 335 17.29 -0.52 10.59
CA GLU A 335 16.60 -1.03 9.40
C GLU A 335 17.50 -1.00 8.15
N PHE A 336 18.70 -0.40 8.24
CA PHE A 336 19.65 -0.38 7.14
C PHE A 336 20.61 -1.57 7.18
N ASN A 337 20.98 -2.05 5.99
CA ASN A 337 22.16 -2.91 5.85
C ASN A 337 23.44 -2.06 5.74
N LYS A 338 24.61 -2.71 5.79
CA LYS A 338 25.90 -2.01 5.73
C LYS A 338 26.12 -1.27 4.40
N ASP A 339 25.64 -1.81 3.30
CA ASP A 339 25.84 -1.25 1.97
C ASP A 339 24.99 0.03 1.78
N ASP A 340 23.75 0.01 2.25
CA ASP A 340 22.84 1.16 2.23
C ASP A 340 23.39 2.31 3.07
N LEU A 341 23.95 2.02 4.26
CA LEU A 341 24.61 3.04 5.10
C LEU A 341 25.84 3.62 4.42
N GLN A 342 26.67 2.79 3.80
CA GLN A 342 27.84 3.27 3.04
C GLN A 342 27.41 4.14 1.87
N GLN A 343 26.35 3.76 1.15
CA GLN A 343 25.81 4.55 0.06
C GLN A 343 25.30 5.90 0.54
N LEU A 344 24.53 5.92 1.64
CA LEU A 344 24.02 7.15 2.23
C LEU A 344 25.15 8.08 2.67
N LEU A 345 26.17 7.56 3.37
CA LEU A 345 27.31 8.36 3.82
C LEU A 345 28.10 8.95 2.63
N ARG A 346 28.25 8.20 1.53
CA ARG A 346 28.83 8.73 0.29
C ARG A 346 28.00 9.88 -0.27
N GLN A 347 26.68 9.73 -0.31
CA GLN A 347 25.78 10.77 -0.80
C GLN A 347 25.82 12.03 0.07
N ILE A 348 25.84 11.87 1.40
CA ILE A 348 25.96 12.99 2.35
C ILE A 348 27.30 13.71 2.17
N ARG A 349 28.39 12.96 1.96
CA ARG A 349 29.71 13.54 1.66
C ARG A 349 29.66 14.43 0.41
N GLU A 350 28.98 14.02 -0.65
CA GLU A 350 28.84 14.86 -1.85
C GLU A 350 28.09 16.16 -1.54
N SER A 351 27.05 16.12 -0.71
CA SER A 351 26.35 17.33 -0.24
C SER A 351 27.26 18.23 0.61
N SER A 352 28.12 17.67 1.46
CA SER A 352 29.13 18.44 2.20
C SER A 352 30.16 19.10 1.29
N LEU A 353 30.60 18.43 0.21
CA LEU A 353 31.50 19.05 -0.77
C LEU A 353 30.85 20.28 -1.44
N CYS A 354 29.56 20.18 -1.80
CA CYS A 354 28.82 21.32 -2.33
C CYS A 354 28.67 22.49 -1.34
N LEU A 355 28.67 22.22 -0.02
CA LEU A 355 28.68 23.27 1.01
C LEU A 355 30.05 23.96 1.10
N LEU A 356 31.14 23.19 1.01
CA LEU A 356 32.49 23.74 0.97
C LEU A 356 32.70 24.67 -0.24
N ASP A 357 32.17 24.28 -1.41
CA ASP A 357 32.17 25.13 -2.61
C ASP A 357 31.40 26.45 -2.43
N GLN A 358 30.51 26.53 -1.43
CA GLN A 358 29.78 27.73 -1.04
C GLN A 358 30.46 28.54 0.08
N ASN A 359 31.73 28.25 0.40
CA ASN A 359 32.47 28.86 1.51
C ASN A 359 31.81 28.65 2.89
N LYS A 360 31.12 27.53 3.08
CA LYS A 360 30.61 27.09 4.38
C LYS A 360 31.47 25.98 4.95
N ASP A 361 31.30 25.64 6.21
CA ASP A 361 31.87 24.43 6.78
C ASP A 361 31.18 23.16 6.21
N PRO A 362 31.71 21.94 6.46
CA PRO A 362 31.12 20.70 5.94
C PRO A 362 29.67 20.44 6.39
N LEU A 363 29.21 21.10 7.46
CA LEU A 363 27.87 20.98 8.04
C LEU A 363 26.91 22.08 7.57
N GLY A 364 27.43 23.10 6.89
CA GLY A 364 26.68 24.22 6.32
C GLY A 364 26.57 25.44 7.24
N TYR A 365 27.38 25.51 8.29
CA TYR A 365 27.57 26.71 9.11
C TYR A 365 28.56 27.67 8.43
N ASP A 366 28.40 28.96 8.71
CA ASP A 366 29.32 29.98 8.19
C ASP A 366 30.70 29.87 8.86
N LEU A 367 31.77 29.99 8.07
CA LEU A 367 33.14 29.99 8.57
C LEU A 367 33.39 31.31 9.33
N VAL A 368 33.54 31.21 10.66
CA VAL A 368 33.82 32.34 11.56
C VAL A 368 35.23 32.91 11.35
#